data_AF-A0A378F2Q8-F1
#
_entry.id   AF-A0A378F2Q8-F1
#
_cell.length_a   1.000
_cell.length_b   1.000
_cell.length_c   1.000
_cell.angle_alpha   90.00
_cell.angle_beta   90.00
_cell.angle_gamma   90.00
#
_symmetry.space_group_name_H-M   'P 1'
#
loop_
_entity.id
_entity.type
_entity.pdbx_description
1 polymer ?
#
loop_
_entity_poly.entity_id
_entity_poly.type
_entity_poly.pdbx_seq_one_letter_code
_entity_poly.pdbx_strand_id
1 'polypeptide(L)'
;MSGLDPRLQQSEIQASCDVTNPLLGEHGATWVYGAQKGADEAALSELEAGMAHYSQLLTQTLGFDVSERPGAGAAGGMGAALIAYTGATLRTGIDLVLELLNADDHLRDAALTIVGEGWLDRQSAFGKAPVGVAGKAARHGVPVVALCGGRDESSRQLYQHHIDAMWSICQRPMALAESMNTCEPLLADAAENVLRTFLSGWRGEAHKRITV
;
A
#
# COMPACT_ATOMS: atom_id res chain seq x y z
N MET A 1 -13.32 15.58 28.20
CA MET A 1 -14.12 15.40 26.97
C MET A 1 -15.52 14.88 27.30
N SER A 2 -16.48 15.76 27.63
CA SER A 2 -17.80 15.36 28.17
C SER A 2 -18.96 15.37 27.14
N GLY A 3 -18.67 15.33 25.83
CA GLY A 3 -19.68 15.40 24.76
C GLY A 3 -19.47 14.41 23.61
N LEU A 4 -18.54 13.47 23.75
CA LEU A 4 -18.38 12.39 22.78
C LEU A 4 -19.47 11.35 22.97
N ASP A 5 -19.90 10.72 21.87
CA ASP A 5 -20.79 9.56 21.93
C ASP A 5 -20.11 8.41 22.70
N PRO A 6 -20.71 7.90 23.79
CA PRO A 6 -20.11 6.83 24.60
C PRO A 6 -19.79 5.56 23.80
N ARG A 7 -20.51 5.31 22.69
CA ARG A 7 -20.29 4.13 21.84
C ARG A 7 -18.92 4.16 21.16
N LEU A 8 -18.33 5.34 20.98
CA LEU A 8 -16.97 5.46 20.43
C LEU A 8 -15.92 4.83 21.35
N GLN A 9 -16.13 4.89 22.67
CA GLN A 9 -15.24 4.23 23.65
C GLN A 9 -15.47 2.72 23.73
N GLN A 10 -16.61 2.24 23.24
CA GLN A 10 -16.97 0.82 23.26
C GLN A 10 -16.66 0.12 21.93
N SER A 11 -16.21 0.86 20.93
CA SER A 11 -15.95 0.37 19.58
C SER A 11 -14.45 0.37 19.30
N GLU A 12 -13.98 -0.68 18.63
CA GLU A 12 -12.68 -0.63 17.98
C GLU A 12 -12.82 0.12 16.65
N ILE A 13 -12.05 1.20 16.48
CA ILE A 13 -12.05 1.99 15.26
C ILE A 13 -10.72 1.80 14.55
N GLN A 14 -10.77 1.17 13.38
CA GLN A 14 -9.64 1.05 12.47
C GLN A 14 -9.90 1.91 11.24
N ALA A 15 -8.91 2.67 10.80
CA ALA A 15 -9.03 3.52 9.62
C ALA A 15 -7.92 3.20 8.61
N SER A 16 -8.32 2.99 7.36
CA SER A 16 -7.41 2.81 6.24
C SER A 16 -6.68 4.11 5.94
N CYS A 17 -5.35 4.09 6.03
CA CYS A 17 -4.47 5.23 5.81
C CYS A 17 -3.20 4.78 5.10
N ASP A 18 -3.06 5.14 3.82
CA ASP A 18 -1.91 4.75 2.99
C ASP A 18 -0.81 5.83 2.93
N VAL A 19 -0.93 6.86 3.78
CA VAL A 19 0.05 7.95 3.88
C VAL A 19 0.59 8.04 5.30
N THR A 20 1.86 8.43 5.43
CA THR A 20 2.54 8.53 6.73
C THR A 20 2.74 9.97 7.18
N ASN A 21 2.30 10.94 6.38
CA ASN A 21 2.48 12.37 6.61
C ASN A 21 2.00 12.78 8.02
N PRO A 22 2.83 13.50 8.79
CA PRO A 22 2.40 14.07 10.08
C PRO A 22 1.34 15.15 9.87
N LEU A 23 0.80 15.69 10.96
CA LEU A 23 -0.19 16.75 10.90
C LEU A 23 0.43 18.07 10.38
N LEU A 24 1.64 18.39 10.83
CA LEU A 24 2.31 19.70 10.66
C LEU A 24 3.65 19.57 9.92
N GLY A 25 4.22 20.72 9.54
CA GLY A 25 5.55 20.84 8.96
C GLY A 25 5.58 20.66 7.45
N GLU A 26 6.78 20.70 6.86
CA GLU A 26 6.99 20.64 5.41
C GLU A 26 6.41 19.38 4.75
N HIS A 27 6.33 18.29 5.52
CA HIS A 27 5.73 17.01 5.10
C HIS A 27 4.32 16.81 5.67
N GLY A 28 3.75 17.83 6.31
CA GLY A 28 2.46 17.81 6.97
C GLY A 28 1.25 17.92 6.04
N ALA A 29 0.06 17.89 6.63
CA ALA A 29 -1.21 17.87 5.89
C ALA A 29 -1.35 19.08 4.94
N THR A 30 -1.02 20.27 5.45
CA THR A 30 -1.20 21.53 4.74
C THR A 30 -0.28 21.63 3.53
N TRP A 31 1.03 21.50 3.76
CA TRP A 31 2.04 21.73 2.73
C TRP A 31 2.05 20.66 1.65
N VAL A 32 1.72 19.41 1.99
CA VAL A 32 1.72 18.31 1.02
C VAL A 32 0.42 18.25 0.21
N TYR A 33 -0.74 18.52 0.83
CA TYR A 33 -2.04 18.29 0.18
C TYR A 33 -2.90 19.53 -0.03
N GLY A 34 -2.54 20.67 0.53
CA GLY A 34 -3.34 21.90 0.43
C GLY A 34 -3.36 22.49 -0.98
N ALA A 35 -2.22 22.53 -1.66
CA ALA A 35 -2.09 23.13 -3.00
C ALA A 35 -2.99 22.42 -4.03
N GLN A 36 -3.00 21.08 -4.05
CA GLN A 36 -3.88 20.30 -4.94
C GLN A 36 -5.38 20.44 -4.61
N LYS A 37 -5.72 20.98 -3.44
CA LYS A 37 -7.10 21.31 -3.03
C LYS A 37 -7.45 22.78 -3.27
N GLY A 38 -6.56 23.55 -3.91
CA GLY A 38 -6.81 24.93 -4.32
C GLY A 38 -6.34 26.01 -3.33
N ALA A 39 -5.56 25.66 -2.30
CA ALA A 39 -4.96 26.66 -1.42
C ALA A 39 -3.74 27.33 -2.08
N ASP A 40 -3.71 28.67 -2.08
CA ASP A 40 -2.52 29.45 -2.43
C ASP A 40 -1.55 29.56 -1.24
N GLU A 41 -0.39 30.17 -1.43
CA GLU A 41 0.66 30.25 -0.40
C GLU A 41 0.23 30.98 0.88
N ALA A 42 -0.62 32.01 0.73
CA ALA A 42 -1.18 32.73 1.87
C ALA A 42 -2.16 31.83 2.65
N ALA A 43 -3.05 31.13 1.95
CA ALA A 43 -3.97 30.17 2.55
C ALA A 43 -3.23 28.98 3.18
N LEU A 44 -2.16 28.48 2.57
CA LEU A 44 -1.32 27.42 3.15
C LEU A 44 -0.70 27.87 4.47
N SER A 45 -0.17 29.09 4.53
CA SER A 45 0.41 29.64 5.76
C SER A 45 -0.63 29.80 6.87
N GLU A 46 -1.83 30.28 6.52
CA GLU A 46 -2.96 30.41 7.47
C GLU A 46 -3.46 29.04 7.96
N LEU A 47 -3.64 28.08 7.05
CA LEU A 47 -4.07 26.72 7.38
C LEU A 47 -3.06 26.02 8.28
N GLU A 48 -1.76 26.20 8.03
CA GLU A 48 -0.71 25.60 8.86
C GLU A 48 -0.72 26.19 10.27
N ALA A 49 -0.88 27.50 10.40
CA ALA A 49 -1.03 28.14 11.70
C ALA A 49 -2.30 27.64 12.45
N GLY A 50 -3.40 27.47 11.72
CA GLY A 50 -4.64 26.88 12.26
C GLY A 50 -4.47 25.44 12.73
N MET A 51 -3.78 24.60 11.95
CA MET A 51 -3.47 23.21 12.32
C MET A 51 -2.51 23.14 13.51
N ALA A 52 -1.52 24.03 13.59
CA ALA A 52 -0.61 24.12 14.72
C ALA A 52 -1.35 24.48 16.01
N HIS A 53 -2.27 25.44 15.93
CA HIS A 53 -3.14 25.79 17.05
C HIS A 53 -4.05 24.62 17.45
N TYR A 54 -4.66 23.94 16.47
CA TYR A 54 -5.48 22.75 16.71
C TYR A 54 -4.69 21.63 17.40
N SER A 55 -3.48 21.34 16.94
CA SER A 55 -2.56 20.37 17.55
C SER A 55 -2.26 20.71 19.01
N GLN A 56 -1.95 21.98 19.29
CA GLN A 56 -1.68 22.44 20.64
C GLN A 56 -2.87 22.22 21.58
N LEU A 57 -4.09 22.51 21.12
CA LEU A 57 -5.32 22.29 21.88
C LEU A 57 -5.59 20.81 22.13
N LEU A 58 -5.36 19.94 21.13
CA LEU A 58 -5.47 18.49 21.29
C LEU A 58 -4.50 17.99 22.37
N THR A 59 -3.23 18.37 22.29
CA THR A 59 -2.19 17.95 23.23
C THR A 59 -2.52 18.38 24.66
N GLN A 60 -2.99 19.62 24.84
CA GLN A 60 -3.44 20.11 26.16
C GLN A 60 -4.64 19.34 26.70
N THR A 61 -5.57 18.94 25.82
CA THR A 61 -6.80 18.24 26.21
C THR A 61 -6.57 16.78 26.54
N LEU A 62 -5.68 16.11 25.79
CA LEU A 62 -5.45 14.67 25.87
C LEU A 62 -4.26 14.29 26.76
N GLY A 63 -3.33 15.22 27.00
CA GLY A 63 -2.09 14.99 27.73
C GLY A 63 -1.00 14.29 26.92
N PHE A 64 -1.19 14.10 25.61
CA PHE A 64 -0.18 13.56 24.70
C PHE A 64 -0.32 14.17 23.30
N ASP A 65 0.78 14.19 22.56
CA ASP A 65 0.84 14.74 21.21
C ASP A 65 0.49 13.67 20.16
N VAL A 66 -0.32 14.06 19.18
CA VAL A 66 -0.72 13.23 18.03
C VAL A 66 -0.18 13.74 16.71
N SER A 67 0.41 14.94 16.67
CA SER A 67 0.80 15.60 15.42
C SER A 67 1.88 14.86 14.66
N GLU A 68 2.82 14.23 15.37
CA GLU A 68 3.91 13.45 14.79
C GLU A 68 3.55 11.98 14.53
N ARG A 69 2.32 11.55 14.86
CA ARG A 69 1.93 10.16 14.60
C ARG A 69 1.85 9.93 13.09
N PRO A 70 2.41 8.82 12.57
CA PRO A 70 2.31 8.51 11.14
C PRO A 70 0.85 8.50 10.66
N GLY A 71 0.57 9.27 9.62
CA GLY A 71 -0.78 9.40 9.05
C GLY A 71 -1.68 10.41 9.78
N ALA A 72 -1.18 11.13 10.79
CA ALA A 72 -1.94 12.19 11.47
C ALA A 72 -2.44 13.27 10.51
N GLY A 73 -1.69 13.58 9.44
CA GLY A 73 -2.09 14.54 8.42
C GLY A 73 -3.10 14.02 7.40
N ALA A 74 -3.45 12.73 7.45
CA ALA A 74 -4.35 12.12 6.48
C ALA A 74 -5.71 12.84 6.42
N ALA A 75 -6.20 13.01 5.19
CA ALA A 75 -7.45 13.72 4.90
C ALA A 75 -7.55 15.12 5.52
N GLY A 76 -6.43 15.84 5.66
CA GLY A 76 -6.42 17.21 6.20
C GLY A 76 -6.50 17.25 7.74
N GLY A 77 -5.84 16.31 8.41
CA GLY A 77 -5.82 16.22 9.87
C GLY A 77 -6.92 15.35 10.49
N MET A 78 -7.74 14.70 9.67
CA MET A 78 -8.72 13.72 10.16
C MET A 78 -8.05 12.51 10.81
N GLY A 79 -6.88 12.10 10.32
CA GLY A 79 -6.08 11.06 10.97
C GLY A 79 -5.76 11.40 12.43
N ALA A 80 -5.28 12.62 12.67
CA ALA A 80 -5.04 13.13 14.03
C ALA A 80 -6.32 13.14 14.87
N ALA A 81 -7.44 13.60 14.31
CA ALA A 81 -8.73 13.65 15.01
C ALA A 81 -9.25 12.25 15.41
N LEU A 82 -9.16 11.26 14.52
CA LEU A 82 -9.57 9.88 14.79
C LEU A 82 -8.71 9.27 15.91
N ILE A 83 -7.39 9.44 15.83
CA ILE A 83 -6.48 8.97 16.87
C ILE A 83 -6.80 9.66 18.21
N ALA A 84 -6.93 10.99 18.19
CA ALA A 84 -7.15 11.83 19.36
C ALA A 84 -8.46 11.50 20.09
N TYR A 85 -9.55 11.37 19.34
CA TYR A 85 -10.90 11.35 19.92
C TYR A 85 -11.49 9.96 20.06
N THR A 86 -11.06 9.00 19.26
CA THR A 86 -11.60 7.64 19.30
C THR A 86 -10.56 6.59 19.64
N GLY A 87 -9.29 6.97 19.80
CA GLY A 87 -8.20 6.01 19.97
C GLY A 87 -7.99 5.14 18.74
N ALA A 88 -8.40 5.61 17.55
CA ALA A 88 -8.34 4.82 16.34
C ALA A 88 -6.91 4.37 16.01
N THR A 89 -6.79 3.16 15.47
CA THR A 89 -5.54 2.69 14.89
C THR A 89 -5.58 2.93 13.39
N LEU A 90 -4.59 3.69 12.88
CA LEU A 90 -4.40 3.86 11.45
C LEU A 90 -3.66 2.65 10.90
N ARG A 91 -4.23 2.02 9.87
CA ARG A 91 -3.72 0.79 9.24
C ARG A 91 -3.59 1.01 7.75
N THR A 92 -2.60 0.40 7.11
CA THR A 92 -2.52 0.42 5.64
C THR A 92 -3.75 -0.27 5.07
N GLY A 93 -4.30 0.25 3.97
CA GLY A 93 -5.52 -0.30 3.37
C GLY A 93 -5.33 -1.74 2.91
N ILE A 94 -4.15 -2.06 2.39
CA ILE A 94 -3.85 -3.43 1.96
C ILE A 94 -3.85 -4.41 3.13
N ASP A 95 -3.30 -4.05 4.29
CA ASP A 95 -3.27 -4.97 5.43
C ASP A 95 -4.69 -5.27 5.92
N LEU A 96 -5.55 -4.24 5.97
CA LEU A 96 -6.96 -4.39 6.33
C LEU A 96 -7.69 -5.32 5.36
N VAL A 97 -7.48 -5.14 4.05
CA VAL A 97 -8.08 -6.00 3.02
C VAL A 97 -7.58 -7.45 3.15
N LEU A 98 -6.28 -7.66 3.35
CA LEU A 98 -5.70 -9.00 3.49
C LEU A 98 -6.12 -9.71 4.77
N GLU A 99 -6.42 -8.95 5.83
CA GLU A 99 -7.00 -9.48 7.06
C GLU A 99 -8.46 -9.91 6.83
N LEU A 100 -9.28 -9.04 6.22
CA LEU A 100 -10.68 -9.34 5.90
C LEU A 100 -10.85 -10.54 4.96
N LEU A 101 -9.88 -10.76 4.07
CA LEU A 101 -9.85 -11.90 3.15
C LEU A 101 -9.20 -13.16 3.75
N ASN A 102 -8.80 -13.14 5.02
CA ASN A 102 -8.06 -14.24 5.69
C ASN A 102 -6.85 -14.71 4.88
N ALA A 103 -6.09 -13.77 4.30
CA ALA A 103 -5.02 -14.11 3.36
C ALA A 103 -3.93 -15.02 3.97
N ASP A 104 -3.73 -15.01 5.29
CA ASP A 104 -2.76 -15.91 5.93
C ASP A 104 -3.16 -17.38 5.77
N ASP A 105 -4.45 -17.69 5.83
CA ASP A 105 -4.94 -19.07 5.67
C ASP A 105 -4.75 -19.56 4.23
N HIS A 106 -4.93 -18.67 3.25
CA HIS A 106 -4.68 -18.98 1.85
C HIS A 106 -3.19 -19.14 1.53
N LEU A 107 -2.32 -18.45 2.26
CA LEU A 107 -0.87 -18.47 2.03
C LEU A 107 -0.16 -19.64 2.73
N ARG A 108 -0.69 -20.13 3.85
CA ARG A 108 -0.05 -21.16 4.68
C ARG A 108 0.42 -22.40 3.90
N ASP A 109 -0.42 -22.89 2.98
CA ASP A 109 -0.15 -24.10 2.19
C ASP A 109 0.11 -23.79 0.70
N ALA A 110 0.32 -22.52 0.36
CA ALA A 110 0.56 -22.12 -1.02
C ALA A 110 1.96 -22.50 -1.49
N ALA A 111 2.07 -23.08 -2.69
CA ALA A 111 3.36 -23.35 -3.32
C ALA A 111 3.94 -22.11 -4.04
N LEU A 112 3.07 -21.20 -4.46
CA LEU A 112 3.38 -20.00 -5.23
C LEU A 112 2.28 -18.97 -5.02
N THR A 113 2.67 -17.71 -4.88
CA THR A 113 1.74 -16.56 -4.87
C THR A 113 1.90 -15.78 -6.16
N ILE A 114 0.79 -15.50 -6.85
CA ILE A 114 0.78 -14.60 -8.00
C ILE A 114 0.06 -13.32 -7.59
N VAL A 115 0.73 -12.19 -7.77
CA VAL A 115 0.18 -10.85 -7.52
C VAL A 115 0.12 -10.07 -8.83
N GLY A 116 -0.52 -8.91 -8.84
CA GLY A 116 -0.45 -8.05 -10.00
C GLY A 116 -1.04 -6.66 -9.81
N GLU A 117 -0.61 -5.75 -10.68
CA GLU A 117 -1.21 -4.43 -10.88
C GLU A 117 -0.96 -3.95 -12.32
N GLY A 118 -1.65 -2.89 -12.75
CA GLY A 118 -1.53 -2.39 -14.12
C GLY A 118 -0.12 -1.90 -14.47
N TRP A 119 0.56 -1.22 -13.54
CA TRP A 119 1.89 -0.65 -13.75
C TRP A 119 2.75 -0.82 -12.50
N LEU A 120 3.88 -1.52 -12.61
CA LEU A 120 4.87 -1.64 -11.53
C LEU A 120 5.90 -0.51 -11.65
N ASP A 121 6.05 0.27 -10.59
CA ASP A 121 7.01 1.37 -10.48
C ASP A 121 7.52 1.54 -9.05
N ARG A 122 8.21 2.64 -8.77
CA ARG A 122 8.68 2.99 -7.42
C ARG A 122 7.53 3.12 -6.43
N GLN A 123 6.36 3.60 -6.87
CA GLN A 123 5.22 3.83 -5.99
C GLN A 123 4.60 2.53 -5.51
N SER A 124 4.73 1.46 -6.28
CA SER A 124 4.32 0.10 -5.90
C SER A 124 4.97 -0.37 -4.59
N ALA A 125 6.17 0.12 -4.25
CA ALA A 125 6.85 -0.20 -3.00
C ALA A 125 6.15 0.39 -1.76
N PHE A 126 5.39 1.47 -1.91
CA PHE A 126 4.79 2.19 -0.78
C PHE A 126 3.41 1.63 -0.42
N GLY A 127 3.36 0.34 -0.08
CA GLY A 127 2.17 -0.27 0.52
C GLY A 127 1.02 -0.58 -0.45
N LYS A 128 1.29 -0.64 -1.76
CA LYS A 128 0.30 -1.12 -2.73
C LYS A 128 0.07 -2.63 -2.61
N ALA A 129 -1.01 -3.10 -3.26
CA ALA A 129 -1.46 -4.48 -3.18
C ALA A 129 -0.37 -5.53 -3.45
N PRO A 130 0.48 -5.41 -4.50
CA PRO A 130 1.52 -6.44 -4.76
C PRO A 130 2.49 -6.61 -3.60
N VAL A 131 2.97 -5.50 -3.01
CA VAL A 131 3.96 -5.53 -1.93
C VAL A 131 3.34 -5.97 -0.60
N GLY A 132 2.10 -5.55 -0.31
CA GLY A 132 1.38 -6.04 0.88
C GLY A 132 1.19 -7.55 0.85
N VAL A 133 0.74 -8.10 -0.29
CA VAL A 133 0.60 -9.56 -0.46
C VAL A 133 1.96 -10.24 -0.39
N ALA A 134 2.98 -9.69 -1.07
CA ALA A 134 4.32 -10.27 -1.10
C ALA A 134 4.95 -10.36 0.31
N GLY A 135 4.85 -9.28 1.09
CA GLY A 135 5.33 -9.26 2.47
C GLY A 135 4.62 -10.29 3.37
N LYS A 136 3.34 -10.57 3.11
CA LYS A 136 2.59 -11.60 3.83
C LYS A 136 3.00 -13.01 3.39
N ALA A 137 3.10 -13.25 2.08
CA ALA A 137 3.55 -14.51 1.50
C ALA A 137 4.96 -14.91 1.99
N ALA A 138 5.86 -13.92 2.09
CA ALA A 138 7.23 -14.13 2.59
C ALA A 138 7.27 -14.68 4.02
N ARG A 139 6.33 -14.29 4.90
CA ARG A 139 6.25 -14.82 6.27
C ARG A 139 5.93 -16.31 6.31
N HIS A 140 5.31 -16.83 5.25
CA HIS A 140 5.02 -18.25 5.06
C HIS A 140 6.06 -18.96 4.19
N GLY A 141 7.11 -18.25 3.75
CA GLY A 141 8.15 -18.80 2.87
C GLY A 141 7.66 -19.09 1.45
N VAL A 142 6.55 -18.47 1.02
CA VAL A 142 5.95 -18.71 -0.29
C VAL A 142 6.56 -17.75 -1.32
N PRO A 143 7.08 -18.25 -2.46
CA PRO A 143 7.62 -17.39 -3.51
C PRO A 143 6.50 -16.57 -4.19
N VAL A 144 6.84 -15.39 -4.67
CA VAL A 144 5.91 -14.40 -5.21
C VAL A 144 6.32 -13.97 -6.61
N VAL A 145 5.39 -14.11 -7.56
CA VAL A 145 5.56 -13.59 -8.92
C VAL A 145 4.51 -12.52 -9.20
N ALA A 146 4.95 -11.34 -9.64
CA ALA A 146 4.07 -10.26 -10.05
C ALA A 146 3.81 -10.30 -11.56
N LEU A 147 2.54 -10.28 -11.95
CA LEU A 147 2.08 -10.06 -13.32
C LEU A 147 1.62 -8.60 -13.46
N CYS A 148 2.08 -7.90 -14.49
CA CYS A 148 1.75 -6.50 -14.68
C CYS A 148 1.42 -6.13 -16.13
N GLY A 149 0.63 -5.08 -16.34
CA GLY A 149 0.43 -4.50 -17.68
C GLY A 149 1.73 -3.96 -18.28
N GLY A 150 2.49 -3.23 -17.44
CA GLY A 150 3.81 -2.71 -17.77
C GLY A 150 4.63 -2.42 -16.51
N ARG A 151 5.90 -2.08 -16.72
CA ARG A 151 6.82 -1.68 -15.66
C ARG A 151 7.91 -0.76 -16.20
N ASP A 152 8.44 0.10 -15.36
CA ASP A 152 9.65 0.87 -15.66
C ASP A 152 10.89 0.30 -14.94
N GLU A 153 12.04 0.94 -15.13
CA GLU A 153 13.29 0.54 -14.48
C GLU A 153 13.24 0.62 -12.95
N SER A 154 12.42 1.53 -12.41
CA SER A 154 12.30 1.74 -10.97
C SER A 154 11.63 0.56 -10.27
N SER A 155 10.81 -0.22 -10.99
CA SER A 155 10.21 -1.48 -10.48
C SER A 155 11.22 -2.49 -9.94
N ARG A 156 12.50 -2.43 -10.35
CA ARG A 156 13.54 -3.33 -9.84
C ARG A 156 13.73 -3.26 -8.33
N GLN A 157 13.40 -2.15 -7.70
CA GLN A 157 13.47 -2.04 -6.24
C GLN A 157 12.49 -3.01 -5.54
N LEU A 158 11.42 -3.44 -6.22
CA LEU A 158 10.41 -4.36 -5.68
C LEU A 158 10.98 -5.74 -5.30
N TYR A 159 12.14 -6.13 -5.85
CA TYR A 159 12.86 -7.33 -5.41
C TYR A 159 13.28 -7.26 -3.93
N GLN A 160 13.45 -6.05 -3.38
CA GLN A 160 13.73 -5.83 -1.96
C GLN A 160 12.47 -5.97 -1.09
N HIS A 161 11.30 -6.10 -1.71
CA HIS A 161 9.98 -6.16 -1.08
C HIS A 161 9.31 -7.53 -1.30
N HIS A 162 10.11 -8.60 -1.29
CA HIS A 162 9.66 -10.00 -1.37
C HIS A 162 8.93 -10.39 -2.65
N ILE A 163 9.09 -9.63 -3.74
CA ILE A 163 8.70 -10.07 -5.07
C ILE A 163 9.92 -10.81 -5.67
N ASP A 164 9.77 -12.09 -6.03
CA ASP A 164 10.87 -12.90 -6.57
C ASP A 164 11.04 -12.73 -8.07
N ALA A 165 9.94 -12.53 -8.79
CA ALA A 165 9.94 -12.25 -10.22
C ALA A 165 8.82 -11.31 -10.63
N MET A 166 9.02 -10.60 -11.74
CA MET A 166 8.05 -9.70 -12.33
C MET A 166 7.94 -9.99 -13.83
N TRP A 167 6.72 -10.09 -14.36
CA TRP A 167 6.44 -10.42 -15.76
C TRP A 167 5.40 -9.46 -16.34
N SER A 168 5.69 -8.87 -17.51
CA SER A 168 4.69 -8.07 -18.24
C SER A 168 3.76 -8.97 -19.04
N ILE A 169 2.45 -8.77 -18.94
CA ILE A 169 1.47 -9.52 -19.74
C ILE A 169 1.56 -9.19 -21.23
N CYS A 170 2.21 -8.08 -21.60
CA CYS A 170 2.41 -7.70 -23.00
C CYS A 170 3.49 -8.59 -23.64
N GLN A 171 3.07 -9.45 -24.57
CA GLN A 171 3.96 -10.43 -25.24
C GLN A 171 4.73 -9.84 -26.44
N ARG A 172 4.25 -8.71 -26.98
CA ARG A 172 4.81 -8.03 -28.16
C ARG A 172 4.54 -6.52 -28.05
N PRO A 173 5.25 -5.68 -28.82
CA PRO A 173 4.87 -4.28 -28.97
C PRO A 173 3.40 -4.18 -29.41
N MET A 174 2.61 -3.40 -28.67
CA MET A 174 1.18 -3.19 -28.92
C MET A 174 0.75 -1.81 -28.42
N ALA A 175 -0.36 -1.29 -28.93
CA ALA A 175 -0.92 -0.04 -28.42
C ALA A 175 -1.51 -0.25 -27.02
N LEU A 176 -1.49 0.78 -26.16
CA LEU A 176 -2.07 0.71 -24.82
C LEU A 176 -3.55 0.29 -24.84
N ALA A 177 -4.34 0.86 -25.76
CA ALA A 177 -5.74 0.50 -25.92
C ALA A 177 -5.93 -0.97 -26.31
N GLU A 178 -5.06 -1.51 -27.19
CA GLU A 178 -5.08 -2.93 -27.55
C GLU A 178 -4.76 -3.81 -26.33
N SER A 179 -3.72 -3.45 -25.56
CA SER A 179 -3.35 -4.15 -24.32
C SER A 179 -4.49 -4.19 -23.31
N MET A 180 -5.14 -3.05 -23.05
CA MET A 180 -6.27 -2.96 -22.13
C MET A 180 -7.48 -3.76 -22.62
N ASN A 181 -7.81 -3.68 -23.91
CA ASN A 181 -8.95 -4.40 -24.49
C ASN A 181 -8.74 -5.91 -24.61
N THR A 182 -7.48 -6.37 -24.59
CA THR A 182 -7.11 -7.79 -24.67
C THR A 182 -6.44 -8.29 -23.39
N CYS A 183 -6.64 -7.59 -22.27
CA CYS A 183 -5.99 -7.88 -20.99
C CYS A 183 -6.24 -9.31 -20.50
N GLU A 184 -7.47 -9.82 -20.59
CA GLU A 184 -7.83 -11.16 -20.13
C GLU A 184 -7.03 -12.27 -20.82
N PRO A 185 -7.02 -12.39 -22.17
CA PRO A 185 -6.19 -13.41 -22.83
C PRO A 185 -4.69 -13.19 -22.60
N LEU A 186 -4.21 -11.94 -22.57
CA LEU A 186 -2.80 -11.65 -22.29
C LEU A 186 -2.39 -12.11 -20.89
N LEU A 187 -3.24 -11.88 -19.89
CA LEU A 187 -3.01 -12.28 -18.51
C LEU A 187 -3.03 -13.81 -18.37
N ALA A 188 -3.99 -14.49 -19.01
CA ALA A 188 -4.08 -15.95 -19.00
C ALA A 188 -2.82 -16.60 -19.58
N ASP A 189 -2.38 -16.15 -20.76
CA ASP A 189 -1.15 -16.64 -21.40
C ASP A 189 0.10 -16.37 -20.54
N ALA A 190 0.20 -15.18 -19.95
CA ALA A 190 1.33 -14.83 -19.08
C ALA A 190 1.35 -15.70 -17.82
N ALA A 191 0.19 -15.89 -17.17
CA ALA A 191 0.06 -16.76 -16.01
C ALA A 191 0.40 -18.22 -16.35
N GLU A 192 -0.06 -18.73 -17.50
CA GLU A 192 0.28 -20.06 -17.98
C GLU A 192 1.80 -20.22 -18.16
N ASN A 193 2.46 -19.24 -18.80
CA ASN A 193 3.91 -19.28 -18.99
C ASN A 193 4.69 -19.21 -17.66
N VAL A 194 4.24 -18.39 -16.71
CA VAL A 194 4.81 -18.36 -15.35
C VAL A 194 4.68 -19.71 -14.69
N LEU A 195 3.49 -20.31 -14.69
CA LEU A 195 3.23 -21.61 -14.06
C LEU A 195 4.03 -22.72 -14.73
N ARG A 196 4.11 -22.75 -16.06
CA ARG A 196 4.94 -23.72 -16.80
C ARG A 196 6.42 -23.59 -16.44
N THR A 197 6.91 -22.36 -16.31
CA THR A 197 8.30 -22.08 -15.90
C THR A 197 8.54 -22.51 -14.46
N PHE A 198 7.61 -22.22 -13.55
CA PHE A 198 7.69 -22.64 -12.16
C PHE A 198 7.69 -24.17 -12.02
N LEU A 199 6.76 -24.85 -12.70
CA LEU A 199 6.64 -26.31 -12.67
C LEU A 199 7.82 -27.02 -13.33
N SER A 200 8.46 -26.43 -14.35
CA SER A 200 9.65 -27.01 -14.96
C SER A 200 10.83 -27.02 -13.99
N GLY A 201 10.98 -25.95 -13.19
CA GLY A 201 11.95 -25.89 -12.09
C GLY A 201 11.60 -26.83 -10.94
N TRP A 202 10.33 -26.88 -10.54
CA TRP A 202 9.86 -27.74 -9.43
C TRP A 202 10.06 -29.23 -9.69
N ARG A 203 9.91 -29.67 -10.94
CA ARG A 203 10.16 -31.07 -11.36
C ARG A 203 11.65 -31.44 -11.37
N GLY A 204 12.54 -30.47 -11.32
CA GLY A 204 13.99 -30.68 -11.34
C GLY A 204 14.49 -31.25 -10.00
N GLU A 205 15.41 -32.21 -10.07
CA GLU A 205 16.20 -32.58 -8.90
C GLU A 205 17.09 -31.41 -8.51
N ALA A 206 17.19 -31.12 -7.21
CA ALA A 206 18.22 -30.23 -6.71
C ALA A 206 19.58 -30.74 -7.22
N HIS A 207 20.38 -29.83 -7.80
CA HIS A 207 21.77 -30.04 -8.26
C HIS A 207 22.00 -30.39 -9.74
N LYS A 208 21.00 -30.21 -10.62
CA LYS A 208 21.25 -30.23 -12.08
C LYS A 208 21.86 -28.89 -12.55
N ARG A 209 22.86 -28.96 -13.45
CA ARG A 209 23.48 -27.76 -14.05
C ARG A 209 22.45 -27.03 -14.91
N ILE A 210 22.36 -25.70 -14.74
CA ILE A 210 21.68 -24.81 -15.68
C ILE A 210 22.58 -24.63 -16.91
N THR A 211 22.02 -24.70 -18.12
CA THR A 211 22.72 -24.47 -19.40
C THR A 211 21.92 -23.44 -20.19
N VAL A 212 22.62 -22.53 -20.87
CA VAL A 212 22.08 -21.43 -21.68
C VAL A 212 22.55 -21.58 -23.11
#